data_AF-A0A7C2E0S2-F1
#
_entry.id   AF-A0A7C2E0S2-F1
#
_cell.length_a   1.000
_cell.length_b   1.000
_cell.length_c   1.000
_cell.angle_alpha   90.00
_cell.angle_beta   90.00
_cell.angle_gamma   90.00
#
_symmetry.space_group_name_H-M   'P 1'
#
loop_
_entity.id
_entity.type
_entity.pdbx_description
1 polymer ?
#
loop_
_entity_poly.entity_id
_entity_poly.type
_entity_poly.pdbx_seq_one_letter_code
_entity_poly.pdbx_strand_id
1 'polypeptide(L)'
;MSSGQTEERRCPLCDAIMHVMQEEGNYECGRCGSMARFREEQLMAMYIPHYYLRLEELSRRNVELVSLIEMESGRGEARSMTKLRSLHEERQRVLSEYSFLSYFGPFTEKW
;
A
#
# COMPACT_ATOMS: atom_id res chain seq x y z
N MET A 1 25.93 27.33 -16.29
CA MET A 1 25.08 27.44 -15.08
C MET A 1 23.71 26.91 -15.46
N SER A 2 23.50 25.60 -15.34
CA SER A 2 22.20 24.99 -15.63
C SER A 2 21.26 25.27 -14.47
N SER A 3 20.14 25.91 -14.79
CA SER A 3 18.97 26.07 -13.94
C SER A 3 18.65 24.75 -13.22
N GLY A 4 18.80 24.74 -11.89
CA GLY A 4 18.36 23.66 -11.01
C GLY A 4 16.84 23.59 -11.00
N GLN A 5 16.26 22.98 -12.04
CA GLN A 5 14.89 22.54 -12.01
C GLN A 5 14.84 21.36 -11.04
N THR A 6 14.31 21.59 -9.85
CA THR A 6 13.90 20.53 -8.94
C THR A 6 12.84 19.73 -9.67
N GLU A 7 13.18 18.53 -10.17
CA GLU A 7 12.19 17.65 -10.80
C GLU A 7 11.07 17.35 -9.81
N GLU A 8 9.84 17.70 -10.17
CA GLU A 8 8.67 17.36 -9.38
C GLU A 8 8.46 15.84 -9.40
N ARG A 9 8.77 15.16 -8.30
CA ARG A 9 8.58 13.72 -8.15
C ARG A 9 7.22 13.43 -7.51
N ARG A 10 6.53 12.40 -7.99
CA ARG A 10 5.27 11.91 -7.39
C ARG A 10 5.51 10.69 -6.51
N CYS A 11 4.78 10.63 -5.41
CA CYS A 11 4.82 9.52 -4.46
C CYS A 11 4.24 8.24 -5.10
N PRO A 12 5.00 7.14 -5.18
CA PRO A 12 4.51 5.88 -5.74
C PRO A 12 3.29 5.28 -4.99
N LEU A 13 3.03 5.70 -3.75
CA LEU A 13 1.92 5.18 -2.94
C LEU A 13 0.60 5.95 -3.10
N CYS A 14 0.67 7.28 -3.16
CA CYS A 14 -0.51 8.14 -3.06
C CYS A 14 -0.57 9.26 -4.10
N ASP A 15 0.38 9.25 -5.04
CA ASP A 15 0.50 10.18 -6.17
C ASP A 15 0.67 11.67 -5.79
N ALA A 16 0.87 11.97 -4.51
CA ALA A 16 1.15 13.32 -4.04
C ALA A 16 2.56 13.77 -4.47
N ILE A 17 2.73 15.08 -4.67
CA ILE A 17 4.04 15.68 -4.95
C ILE A 17 4.94 15.47 -3.73
N MET A 18 6.18 15.03 -3.98
CA MET A 18 7.19 14.81 -2.96
C MET A 18 8.13 16.01 -2.84
N HIS A 19 8.64 16.23 -1.63
CA HIS A 19 9.59 17.28 -1.30
C HIS A 19 11.00 16.72 -1.24
N VAL A 20 11.98 17.46 -1.76
CA VAL A 20 13.40 17.09 -1.66
C VAL A 20 13.87 17.29 -0.23
N MET A 21 14.47 16.26 0.36
CA MET A 21 15.18 16.32 1.62
C MET A 21 16.63 16.75 1.36
N GLN A 22 17.15 17.66 2.18
CA GLN A 22 18.49 18.25 1.98
C GLN A 22 19.63 17.22 2.09
N GLU A 23 19.37 16.03 2.63
CA GLU A 23 20.31 14.93 2.77
C GLU A 23 20.06 13.84 1.72
N GLU A 24 21.12 13.50 0.96
CA GLU A 24 21.26 12.29 0.14
C GLU A 24 20.31 12.08 -1.05
N GLY A 25 19.59 13.10 -1.51
CA GLY A 25 18.69 12.96 -2.67
C GLY A 25 17.44 12.13 -2.34
N ASN A 26 17.07 12.09 -1.06
CA ASN A 26 15.83 11.52 -0.58
C ASN A 26 14.67 12.47 -0.89
N TYR A 27 13.52 11.88 -1.19
CA TYR A 27 12.25 12.58 -1.35
C TYR A 27 11.29 12.14 -0.25
N GLU A 28 10.58 13.08 0.36
CA GLU A 28 9.55 12.80 1.36
C GLU A 28 8.17 13.18 0.82
N CYS A 29 7.18 12.31 1.04
CA CYS A 29 5.79 12.60 0.75
C CYS A 29 5.09 13.20 1.97
N GLY A 30 4.73 14.49 1.91
CA GLY A 30 3.99 15.15 3.00
C GLY A 30 2.56 14.61 3.24
N ARG A 31 2.03 13.78 2.33
CA ARG A 31 0.67 13.21 2.46
C ARG A 31 0.64 11.88 3.23
N CYS A 32 1.55 10.96 2.92
CA CYS A 32 1.55 9.62 3.53
C CYS A 32 2.81 9.33 4.36
N GLY A 33 3.77 10.27 4.44
CA GLY A 33 5.00 10.11 5.21
C GLY A 33 6.00 9.12 4.62
N SER A 34 5.76 8.60 3.41
CA SER A 34 6.72 7.73 2.74
C SER A 34 7.92 8.51 2.26
N MET A 35 9.09 7.89 2.31
CA MET A 35 10.30 8.43 1.69
C MET A 35 10.73 7.56 0.51
N ALA A 36 11.32 8.15 -0.52
CA ALA A 36 11.77 7.44 -1.70
C ALA A 36 13.12 7.98 -2.20
N ARG A 37 13.93 7.07 -2.75
CA ARG A 37 15.15 7.39 -3.48
C ARG A 37 14.95 7.05 -4.94
N PHE A 38 15.29 7.99 -5.81
CA PHE A 38 15.22 7.83 -7.26
C PHE A 38 16.61 7.93 -7.88
N ARG A 39 16.82 7.18 -8.96
CA ARG A 39 17.90 7.43 -9.91
C ARG A 39 17.23 7.71 -11.25
N GLU A 40 17.31 8.96 -11.70
CA GLU A 40 16.51 9.43 -12.84
C GLU A 40 15.02 9.12 -12.55
N GLU A 41 14.31 8.47 -13.48
CA GLU A 41 12.91 8.07 -13.33
C GLU A 41 12.69 6.77 -12.53
N GLN A 42 13.76 6.08 -12.13
CA GLN A 42 13.66 4.76 -11.52
C GLN A 42 13.62 4.83 -9.99
N LEU A 43 12.60 4.20 -9.39
CA LEU A 43 12.54 3.99 -7.93
C LEU A 43 13.64 3.01 -7.52
N MET A 44 14.50 3.41 -6.58
CA MET A 44 15.63 2.61 -6.12
C MET A 44 15.37 1.96 -4.77
N ALA A 45 14.82 2.74 -3.83
CA ALA A 45 14.48 2.31 -2.48
C ALA A 45 13.31 3.15 -1.95
N MET A 46 12.54 2.58 -1.04
CA MET A 46 11.38 3.27 -0.46
C MET A 46 11.19 2.92 1.01
N TYR A 47 10.99 3.93 1.84
CA TYR A 47 10.44 3.75 3.18
C TYR A 47 8.94 3.98 3.17
N ILE A 48 8.22 2.99 3.67
CA ILE A 48 6.77 3.05 3.86
C ILE A 48 6.50 2.93 5.37
N PRO A 49 5.91 3.95 6.01
CA PRO A 49 5.57 3.89 7.43
C PRO A 49 4.74 2.65 7.75
N HIS A 50 5.15 1.93 8.80
CA HIS A 50 4.45 0.73 9.28
C HIS A 50 4.25 -0.39 8.25
N TYR A 51 5.07 -0.46 7.18
CA TYR A 51 4.92 -1.41 6.07
C TYR A 51 4.60 -2.84 6.50
N TYR A 52 5.48 -3.45 7.29
CA TYR A 52 5.34 -4.85 7.71
C TYR A 52 4.13 -5.05 8.63
N LEU A 53 3.88 -4.11 9.54
CA LEU A 53 2.70 -4.15 10.40
C LEU A 53 1.42 -4.12 9.56
N ARG A 54 1.35 -3.26 8.54
CA ARG A 54 0.18 -3.14 7.68
C ARG A 54 -0.04 -4.41 6.85
N LEU A 55 1.03 -5.01 6.33
CA LEU A 55 0.93 -6.30 5.63
C LEU A 55 0.42 -7.42 6.53
N GLU A 56 0.89 -7.47 7.78
CA GLU A 56 0.42 -8.44 8.78
C GLU A 56 -1.07 -8.24 9.09
N GLU A 57 -1.49 -6.99 9.31
CA GLU A 57 -2.90 -6.64 9.53
C GLU A 57 -3.80 -7.09 8.38
N LEU A 58 -3.39 -6.81 7.14
CA LEU A 58 -4.14 -7.19 5.93
C LEU A 58 -4.21 -8.71 5.76
N SER A 59 -3.11 -9.42 6.03
CA SER A 59 -3.07 -10.89 6.00
C SER A 59 -4.04 -11.49 7.02
N ARG A 60 -3.98 -11.01 8.27
CA ARG A 60 -4.89 -11.43 9.35
C ARG A 60 -6.35 -11.12 9.00
N ARG A 61 -6.64 -9.94 8.47
CA ARG A 61 -8.01 -9.55 8.07
C ARG A 61 -8.54 -10.43 6.95
N ASN A 62 -7.73 -10.82 5.98
CA ASN A 62 -8.15 -11.75 4.93
C ASN A 62 -8.53 -13.13 5.51
N VAL A 63 -7.75 -13.66 6.47
CA VAL A 63 -8.10 -14.94 7.14
C VAL A 63 -9.44 -14.83 7.87
N GLU A 64 -9.66 -13.74 8.60
CA GLU A 64 -10.92 -13.48 9.29
C GLU A 64 -12.11 -13.40 8.30
N LEU A 65 -11.95 -12.65 7.20
CA LEU A 65 -12.99 -12.50 6.18
C LEU A 65 -13.34 -13.83 5.52
N VAL A 66 -12.35 -14.70 5.25
CA VAL A 66 -12.61 -16.05 4.72
C VAL A 66 -13.48 -16.84 5.69
N SER A 67 -13.15 -16.85 6.99
CA SER A 67 -13.95 -17.54 8.00
C SER A 67 -15.38 -16.98 8.10
N LEU A 68 -15.56 -15.66 8.04
CA LEU A 68 -16.88 -15.03 8.06
C LEU A 68 -17.72 -15.36 6.82
N ILE A 69 -17.08 -15.41 5.64
CA ILE A 69 -17.73 -15.79 4.38
C ILE A 69 -18.17 -17.26 4.45
N GLU A 70 -17.31 -18.15 4.91
CA GLU A 70 -17.62 -19.58 5.08
C GLU A 70 -18.79 -19.78 6.06
N MET A 71 -18.75 -19.09 7.21
CA MET A 71 -19.82 -19.15 8.20
C MET A 71 -21.16 -18.68 7.64
N GLU A 72 -21.19 -17.55 6.93
CA GLU A 72 -22.43 -17.03 6.35
C GLU A 72 -22.92 -17.92 5.18
N SER A 73 -22.00 -18.45 4.37
CA SER A 73 -22.33 -19.38 3.29
C SER A 73 -22.91 -20.69 3.81
N GLY A 74 -22.40 -21.19 4.94
CA GLY A 74 -22.84 -22.40 5.61
C GLY A 74 -24.24 -22.34 6.21
N ARG A 75 -24.88 -21.15 6.26
CA ARG A 75 -26.26 -20.98 6.75
C ARG A 75 -27.34 -21.49 5.79
N GLY A 76 -26.98 -21.96 4.61
CA GLY A 76 -27.93 -22.51 3.63
C GLY A 76 -28.97 -21.48 3.22
N GLU A 77 -30.26 -21.80 3.37
CA GLU A 77 -31.38 -20.91 3.03
C GLU A 77 -31.45 -19.66 3.91
N ALA A 78 -30.91 -19.71 5.14
CA ALA A 78 -30.88 -18.56 6.06
C ALA A 78 -29.72 -17.59 5.79
N ARG A 79 -28.91 -17.82 4.74
CA ARG A 79 -27.79 -16.93 4.40
C ARG A 79 -28.29 -15.57 3.92
N SER A 80 -27.56 -14.53 4.30
CA SER A 80 -27.78 -13.17 3.82
C SER A 80 -26.87 -12.87 2.63
N MET A 81 -27.46 -12.74 1.44
CA MET A 81 -26.72 -12.36 0.23
C MET A 81 -26.12 -10.95 0.32
N THR A 82 -26.81 -10.02 0.99
CA THR A 82 -26.29 -8.67 1.24
C THR A 82 -25.03 -8.72 2.11
N LYS A 83 -25.03 -9.54 3.16
CA LYS A 83 -23.86 -9.72 4.03
C LYS A 83 -22.71 -10.40 3.29
N LEU A 84 -22.98 -11.47 2.53
CA LEU A 84 -21.97 -12.14 1.72
C LEU A 84 -21.31 -11.18 0.73
N ARG A 85 -22.11 -10.38 0.02
CA ARG A 85 -21.60 -9.37 -0.90
C ARG A 85 -20.68 -8.37 -0.18
N SER A 86 -21.13 -7.84 0.95
CA SER A 86 -20.31 -6.90 1.75
C SER A 86 -18.98 -7.52 2.18
N LEU A 87 -18.98 -8.78 2.64
CA LEU A 87 -17.77 -9.49 3.05
C LEU A 87 -16.80 -9.72 1.86
N HIS A 88 -17.34 -10.09 0.69
CA HIS A 88 -16.53 -10.25 -0.51
C HIS A 88 -15.94 -8.94 -1.01
N GLU A 89 -16.72 -7.85 -1.01
CA GLU A 89 -16.23 -6.53 -1.38
C GLU A 89 -15.11 -6.06 -0.44
N GLU A 90 -15.26 -6.28 0.87
CA GLU A 90 -14.20 -5.99 1.84
C GLU A 90 -12.96 -6.85 1.59
N ARG A 91 -13.13 -8.14 1.33
CA ARG A 91 -12.00 -9.04 1.02
C ARG A 91 -11.25 -8.60 -0.23
N GLN A 92 -11.96 -8.15 -1.27
CA GLN A 92 -11.32 -7.60 -2.47
C GLN A 92 -10.49 -6.35 -2.13
N ARG A 93 -11.01 -5.43 -1.32
CA ARG A 93 -10.24 -4.25 -0.88
C ARG A 93 -8.96 -4.65 -0.13
N VAL A 94 -9.06 -5.59 0.81
CA VAL A 94 -7.91 -6.10 1.57
C VAL A 94 -6.86 -6.72 0.65
N LEU A 95 -7.28 -7.58 -0.28
CA LEU A 95 -6.37 -8.23 -1.22
C LEU A 95 -5.74 -7.23 -2.20
N SER A 96 -6.49 -6.24 -2.67
CA SER A 96 -5.96 -5.17 -3.52
C SER A 96 -4.90 -4.35 -2.79
N GLU A 97 -5.16 -3.94 -1.54
CA GLU A 97 -4.19 -3.19 -0.74
C GLU A 97 -2.95 -4.04 -0.43
N TYR A 98 -3.12 -5.30 -0.04
CA TYR A 98 -2.02 -6.22 0.23
C TYR A 98 -1.14 -6.41 -1.01
N SER A 99 -1.76 -6.64 -2.17
CA SER A 99 -1.04 -6.80 -3.43
C SER A 99 -0.28 -5.54 -3.82
N PHE A 100 -0.91 -4.36 -3.64
CA PHE A 100 -0.28 -3.08 -3.90
C PHE A 100 0.93 -2.84 -3.02
N LEU A 101 0.82 -3.07 -1.70
CA LEU A 101 1.95 -2.91 -0.79
C LEU A 101 3.06 -3.93 -1.07
N SER A 102 2.71 -5.20 -1.29
CA SER A 102 3.68 -6.27 -1.55
C SER A 102 4.56 -6.00 -2.77
N TYR A 103 4.03 -5.30 -3.78
CA TYR A 103 4.82 -4.85 -4.93
C TYR A 103 6.05 -4.02 -4.51
N PHE A 104 5.95 -3.26 -3.41
CA PHE A 104 7.04 -2.42 -2.91
C PHE A 104 8.07 -3.16 -2.04
N GLY A 105 7.89 -4.45 -1.78
CA GLY A 105 8.77 -5.26 -0.93
C GLY A 105 10.26 -5.12 -1.30
N PRO A 106 10.65 -5.39 -2.56
CA PRO A 106 12.05 -5.28 -2.98
C PRO A 106 12.67 -3.88 -2.86
N PHE A 107 11.86 -2.81 -2.81
CA PHE A 107 12.35 -1.44 -2.60
C PHE A 107 12.44 -1.09 -1.12
N THR A 108 11.55 -1.66 -0.30
CA THR A 108 11.55 -1.49 1.15
C THR A 108 12.71 -2.25 1.80
N GLU A 109 13.07 -3.42 1.27
CA GLU A 109 14.25 -4.19 1.70
C GLU A 109 15.59 -3.47 1.40
N LYS A 110 15.59 -2.55 0.43
CA LYS A 110 16.76 -1.75 0.04
C LYS A 110 16.83 -0.39 0.72
N TRP A 111 15.81 -0.03 1.50
CA TRP A 111 15.79 1.25 2.21
C TRP A 111 16.82 1.25 3.32
#